data_AF-A0A7X5TFE1-F1
#
_entry.id   AF-A0A7X5TFE1-F1
#
_cell.length_a   1.000
_cell.length_b   1.000
_cell.length_c   1.000
_cell.angle_alpha   90.00
_cell.angle_beta   90.00
_cell.angle_gamma   90.00
#
_symmetry.space_group_name_H-M   'P 1'
#
loop_
_entity.id
_entity.type
_entity.pdbx_description
1 polymer ?
#
loop_
_entity_poly.entity_id
_entity_poly.type
_entity_poly.pdbx_seq_one_letter_code
_entity_poly.pdbx_strand_id
1 'polypeptide(L)'
;MTTVVEVDPIQKYLDEVHRLNIVVDEEPQEMQNLLNYIVEQQSTHESSPGHESFFKGEYAFYQENFEQALVHYIKAREIPHFEFFCYRVSAHISFTQENYEKATKFVDKALNIRPQDHPSLTLRQEILKRKEKRSKAKEAEESNQFEERRIVMDANTPISTIEPKEEAYEGQQIKTEATNHFIASKLGVDLKAEKALEERILMFQKLQTDIVQNYLEESKNPRKVKNHGLYILNSWNEKHSPTLPQILPGENSRFSASGFFLRWNDQGIVVNPGSNFLENFHKQGLRIQDINYIIVTRDSPEAYADIKKIYDLNYQLNKINPELQVIHYYLNHKAYKDLSHSLTANFKQERNTVHCLELFLDSPDVEKEEIAEGITLNYFSTTSKGNFSERQSSGQAHCLGVRFDFNNKQSDETLRIGYISGTAWSPLLSQHLGSCDILITGFGNTSPNDYGKLTYNETFLGYFGTYTLLEEVKPRLMLCTEFNGQEGDVRLEVVKKLRIEYQNANPSETTIPEILPAEDGLFTDLNTLQIECSVNKTLLDLKDVVVVRTKDPFGALQYLSSKHLL
;
A
#
# COMPACT_ATOMS: atom_id res chain seq x y z
N MET A 1 4.14 -52.71 36.14
CA MET A 1 3.01 -51.89 35.67
C MET A 1 3.33 -51.49 34.24
N THR A 2 2.69 -52.16 33.28
CA THR A 2 2.84 -51.87 31.86
C THR A 2 2.07 -50.59 31.58
N THR A 3 2.75 -49.46 31.41
CA THR A 3 2.14 -48.22 30.96
C THR A 3 1.69 -48.41 29.51
N VAL A 4 0.39 -48.63 29.34
CA VAL A 4 -0.27 -48.56 28.03
C VAL A 4 -0.14 -47.10 27.59
N VAL A 5 0.73 -46.86 26.61
CA VAL A 5 0.79 -45.57 25.91
C VAL A 5 -0.49 -45.49 25.09
N GLU A 6 -1.47 -44.72 25.55
CA GLU A 6 -2.62 -44.35 24.72
C GLU A 6 -2.09 -43.56 23.53
N VAL A 7 -2.09 -44.20 22.36
CA VAL A 7 -1.76 -43.55 21.09
C VAL A 7 -2.85 -42.52 20.81
N ASP A 8 -2.44 -41.26 20.63
CA ASP A 8 -3.29 -40.12 20.27
C ASP A 8 -4.28 -40.51 19.15
N PRO A 9 -5.61 -40.36 19.35
CA PRO A 9 -6.63 -40.68 18.35
C PRO A 9 -6.36 -40.03 16.98
N ILE A 10 -5.77 -38.84 16.97
CA ILE A 10 -5.45 -38.10 15.75
C ILE A 10 -4.28 -38.75 15.02
N GLN A 11 -3.30 -39.29 15.75
CA GLN A 11 -2.17 -39.97 15.12
C GLN A 11 -2.62 -41.22 14.36
N LYS A 12 -3.54 -42.01 14.93
CA LYS A 12 -4.13 -43.17 14.25
C LYS A 12 -4.89 -42.79 12.99
N TYR A 13 -5.67 -41.70 13.05
CA TYR A 13 -6.36 -41.15 11.88
C TYR A 13 -5.37 -40.77 10.78
N LEU A 14 -4.29 -40.06 11.13
CA LEU A 14 -3.30 -39.59 10.15
C LEU A 14 -2.52 -40.72 9.49
N ASP A 15 -2.20 -41.78 10.24
CA ASP A 15 -1.52 -42.97 9.70
C ASP A 15 -2.42 -43.69 8.67
N GLU A 16 -3.72 -43.79 8.94
CA GLU A 16 -4.69 -44.40 8.03
C GLU A 16 -4.98 -43.52 6.80
N VAL A 17 -5.09 -42.20 6.99
CA VAL A 17 -5.23 -41.24 5.89
C VAL A 17 -3.98 -41.27 5.00
N HIS A 18 -2.78 -41.36 5.56
CA HIS A 18 -1.56 -41.53 4.77
C HIS A 18 -1.63 -42.78 3.89
N ARG A 19 -2.07 -43.92 4.44
CA ARG A 19 -2.26 -45.17 3.68
C ARG A 19 -3.28 -45.01 2.56
N LEU A 20 -4.41 -44.36 2.83
CA LEU A 20 -5.48 -44.12 1.85
C LEU A 20 -5.03 -43.15 0.74
N ASN A 21 -4.25 -42.12 1.06
CA ASN A 21 -3.72 -41.18 0.05
C ASN A 21 -2.85 -41.87 -0.99
N ILE A 22 -2.01 -42.83 -0.58
CA ILE A 22 -1.17 -43.60 -1.51
C ILE A 22 -2.06 -44.37 -2.50
N VAL A 23 -3.15 -44.97 -2.02
CA VAL A 23 -4.11 -45.69 -2.86
C VAL A 23 -4.87 -44.74 -3.79
N VAL A 24 -5.27 -43.55 -3.31
CA VAL A 24 -5.99 -42.56 -4.12
C VAL A 24 -5.15 -42.04 -5.30
N ASP A 25 -3.85 -41.88 -5.13
CA ASP A 25 -2.95 -41.49 -6.23
C ASP A 25 -2.83 -42.57 -7.32
N GLU A 26 -2.95 -43.85 -6.94
CA GLU A 26 -2.96 -44.99 -7.88
C GLU A 26 -4.36 -45.20 -8.50
N GLU A 27 -5.42 -45.01 -7.72
CA GLU A 27 -6.81 -45.26 -8.07
C GLU A 27 -7.70 -44.08 -7.62
N PRO A 28 -7.89 -43.04 -8.46
CA PRO A 28 -8.65 -41.83 -8.10
C PRO A 28 -10.12 -42.08 -7.68
N GLN A 29 -10.67 -43.25 -8.02
CA GLN A 29 -12.02 -43.70 -7.66
C GLN A 29 -12.16 -43.95 -6.15
N GLU A 30 -11.05 -44.19 -5.45
CA GLU A 30 -10.98 -44.44 -4.00
C GLU A 30 -11.09 -43.14 -3.17
N MET A 31 -11.07 -41.97 -3.80
CA MET A 31 -11.26 -40.68 -3.12
C MET A 31 -12.57 -40.65 -2.30
N GLN A 32 -13.63 -41.29 -2.81
CA GLN A 32 -14.90 -41.37 -2.08
C GLN A 32 -14.77 -42.20 -0.79
N ASN A 33 -13.92 -43.22 -0.77
CA ASN A 33 -13.68 -44.04 0.41
C ASN A 33 -12.91 -43.26 1.48
N LEU A 34 -11.94 -42.43 1.07
CA LEU A 34 -11.26 -41.50 1.96
C LEU A 34 -12.22 -40.47 2.58
N LEU A 35 -13.08 -39.85 1.78
CA LEU A 35 -14.08 -38.90 2.28
C LEU A 35 -15.07 -39.57 3.24
N ASN A 36 -15.52 -40.79 2.94
CA ASN A 36 -16.40 -41.55 3.83
C ASN A 36 -15.72 -41.88 5.16
N TYR A 37 -14.43 -42.23 5.14
CA TYR A 37 -13.65 -42.46 6.35
C TYR A 37 -13.55 -41.20 7.22
N ILE A 38 -13.31 -40.03 6.62
CA ILE A 38 -13.27 -38.74 7.36
C ILE A 38 -14.60 -38.44 8.03
N VAL A 39 -15.73 -38.67 7.33
CA VAL A 39 -17.09 -38.46 7.89
C VAL A 39 -17.40 -39.43 9.03
N GLU A 40 -16.92 -40.67 8.93
CA GLU A 40 -17.04 -41.65 10.02
C GLU A 40 -16.28 -41.17 11.27
N GLN A 41 -15.03 -40.71 11.10
CA GLN A 41 -14.22 -40.19 12.21
C GLN A 41 -14.78 -38.89 12.80
N GLN A 42 -15.39 -38.04 11.98
CA GLN A 42 -16.11 -36.86 12.47
C GLN A 42 -17.25 -37.26 13.42
N SER A 43 -18.02 -38.30 13.06
CA SER A 43 -19.16 -38.78 13.86
C SER A 43 -18.74 -39.44 15.17
N THR A 44 -17.55 -40.07 15.22
CA THR A 44 -17.05 -40.70 16.45
C THR A 44 -16.44 -39.71 17.44
N HIS A 45 -15.99 -38.54 16.98
CA HIS A 45 -15.30 -37.52 17.79
C HIS A 45 -16.08 -36.21 17.95
N GLU A 46 -17.39 -36.22 17.65
CA GLU A 46 -18.30 -35.06 17.64
C GLU A 46 -18.44 -34.34 19.00
N SER A 47 -17.93 -34.93 20.08
CA SER A 47 -18.03 -34.38 21.45
C SER A 47 -17.03 -33.26 21.77
N SER A 48 -16.04 -32.98 20.92
CA SER A 48 -15.04 -31.91 21.11
C SER A 48 -15.10 -30.89 19.95
N PRO A 49 -15.37 -29.59 20.22
CA PRO A 49 -15.45 -28.55 19.18
C PRO A 49 -14.17 -28.43 18.32
N GLY A 50 -13.00 -28.69 18.90
CA GLY A 50 -11.72 -28.71 18.19
C GLY A 50 -11.60 -29.86 17.19
N HIS A 51 -12.04 -31.07 17.58
CA HIS A 51 -12.04 -32.26 16.69
C HIS A 51 -13.08 -32.14 15.58
N GLU A 52 -14.28 -31.61 15.90
CA GLU A 52 -15.30 -31.34 14.89
C GLU A 52 -14.78 -30.36 13.82
N SER A 53 -14.12 -29.28 14.25
CA SER A 53 -13.52 -28.31 13.35
C SER A 53 -12.38 -28.92 12.52
N PHE A 54 -11.58 -29.80 13.12
CA PHE A 54 -10.50 -30.51 12.43
C PHE A 54 -11.01 -31.39 11.29
N PHE A 55 -11.97 -32.27 11.55
CA PHE A 55 -12.49 -33.18 10.52
C PHE A 55 -13.25 -32.44 9.41
N LYS A 56 -13.93 -31.32 9.73
CA LYS A 56 -14.48 -30.41 8.71
C LYS A 56 -13.39 -29.80 7.82
N GLY A 57 -12.24 -29.48 8.40
CA GLY A 57 -11.07 -28.99 7.67
C GLY A 57 -10.47 -30.05 6.74
N GLU A 58 -10.27 -31.27 7.24
CA GLU A 58 -9.81 -32.42 6.44
C GLU A 58 -10.76 -32.71 5.27
N TYR A 59 -12.07 -32.76 5.55
CA TYR A 59 -13.07 -32.99 4.51
C TYR A 59 -13.01 -31.92 3.41
N ALA A 60 -12.95 -30.64 3.80
CA ALA A 60 -12.82 -29.54 2.84
C ALA A 60 -11.51 -29.58 2.06
N PHE A 61 -10.41 -30.00 2.69
CA PHE A 61 -9.10 -30.14 2.05
C PHE A 61 -9.13 -31.18 0.93
N TYR A 62 -9.72 -32.35 1.19
CA TYR A 62 -9.84 -33.44 0.21
C TYR A 62 -10.89 -33.18 -0.87
N GLN A 63 -11.77 -32.20 -0.68
CA GLN A 63 -12.63 -31.66 -1.74
C GLN A 63 -11.95 -30.54 -2.56
N GLU A 64 -10.65 -30.29 -2.35
CA GLU A 64 -9.88 -29.19 -2.95
C GLU A 64 -10.41 -27.79 -2.61
N ASN A 65 -11.26 -27.67 -1.58
CA ASN A 65 -11.77 -26.40 -1.08
C ASN A 65 -10.84 -25.83 0.00
N PHE A 66 -9.63 -25.47 -0.43
CA PHE A 66 -8.52 -25.13 0.47
C PHE A 66 -8.80 -23.90 1.34
N GLU A 67 -9.56 -22.92 0.86
CA GLU A 67 -9.89 -21.72 1.64
C GLU A 67 -10.79 -22.07 2.84
N GLN A 68 -11.82 -22.90 2.62
CA GLN A 68 -12.68 -23.37 3.71
C GLN A 68 -11.92 -24.30 4.66
N ALA A 69 -11.06 -25.16 4.13
CA ALA A 69 -10.21 -26.03 4.94
C ALA A 69 -9.34 -25.21 5.92
N LEU A 70 -8.72 -24.14 5.45
CA LEU A 70 -7.90 -23.25 6.30
C LEU A 70 -8.73 -22.61 7.43
N VAL A 71 -9.93 -22.12 7.14
CA VAL A 71 -10.84 -21.55 8.16
C VAL A 71 -11.17 -22.57 9.24
N HIS A 72 -11.37 -23.83 8.87
CA HIS A 72 -11.68 -24.92 9.80
C HIS A 72 -10.47 -25.33 10.63
N TYR A 73 -9.27 -25.45 10.03
CA TYR A 73 -8.04 -25.76 10.78
C TYR A 73 -7.68 -24.68 11.80
N ILE A 74 -7.89 -23.39 11.49
CA ILE A 74 -7.65 -22.29 12.44
C ILE A 74 -8.56 -22.42 13.67
N LYS A 75 -9.80 -22.89 13.50
CA LYS A 75 -10.73 -23.15 14.61
C LYS A 75 -10.33 -24.38 15.44
N ALA A 76 -9.53 -25.28 14.87
CA ALA A 76 -9.04 -26.50 15.50
C ALA A 76 -7.66 -26.33 16.18
N ARG A 77 -7.33 -25.14 16.70
CA ARG A 77 -6.04 -24.83 17.36
C ARG A 77 -5.69 -25.69 18.58
N GLU A 78 -6.67 -26.39 19.13
CA GLU A 78 -6.50 -27.29 20.28
C GLU A 78 -5.88 -28.65 19.87
N ILE A 79 -5.82 -28.92 18.56
CA ILE A 79 -5.23 -30.14 18.01
C ILE A 79 -3.69 -30.03 18.03
N PRO A 80 -2.97 -31.07 18.51
CA PRO A 80 -1.51 -31.08 18.46
C PRO A 80 -0.98 -30.87 17.05
N HIS A 81 0.03 -30.00 16.92
CA HIS A 81 0.64 -29.65 15.63
C HIS A 81 -0.36 -29.10 14.60
N PHE A 82 -1.38 -28.34 15.03
CA PHE A 82 -2.36 -27.76 14.11
C PHE A 82 -1.71 -26.90 13.00
N GLU A 83 -0.55 -26.30 13.29
CA GLU A 83 0.22 -25.48 12.36
C GLU A 83 0.64 -26.26 11.11
N PHE A 84 0.87 -27.56 11.22
CA PHE A 84 1.16 -28.43 10.07
C PHE A 84 0.02 -28.40 9.05
N PHE A 85 -1.22 -28.55 9.49
CA PHE A 85 -2.39 -28.54 8.59
C PHE A 85 -2.58 -27.17 7.93
N CYS A 86 -2.33 -26.09 8.70
CA CYS A 86 -2.34 -24.72 8.19
C CYS A 86 -1.25 -24.50 7.13
N TYR A 87 -0.02 -25.01 7.33
CA TYR A 87 1.05 -24.91 6.34
C TYR A 87 0.74 -25.74 5.10
N ARG A 88 0.23 -26.96 5.26
CA ARG A 88 -0.16 -27.84 4.15
C ARG A 88 -1.21 -27.17 3.27
N VAL A 89 -2.31 -26.68 3.84
CA VAL A 89 -3.36 -26.00 3.05
C VAL A 89 -2.87 -24.69 2.44
N SER A 90 -2.04 -23.91 3.15
CA SER A 90 -1.46 -22.66 2.63
C SER A 90 -0.52 -22.90 1.44
N ALA A 91 0.16 -24.05 1.41
CA ALA A 91 0.96 -24.47 0.27
C ALA A 91 0.09 -24.69 -0.98
N HIS A 92 -1.05 -25.39 -0.84
CA HIS A 92 -1.99 -25.62 -1.94
C HIS A 92 -2.63 -24.31 -2.42
N ILE A 93 -3.04 -23.41 -1.52
CA ILE A 93 -3.55 -22.07 -1.89
C ILE A 93 -2.49 -21.26 -2.65
N SER A 94 -1.24 -21.28 -2.18
CA SER A 94 -0.16 -20.56 -2.85
C SER A 94 0.17 -21.16 -4.22
N PHE A 95 0.00 -22.47 -4.38
CA PHE A 95 0.19 -23.18 -5.64
C PHE A 95 -0.92 -22.86 -6.66
N THR A 96 -2.19 -22.84 -6.24
CA THR A 96 -3.31 -22.45 -7.12
C THR A 96 -3.22 -20.99 -7.56
N GLN A 97 -2.57 -20.13 -6.76
CA GLN A 97 -2.22 -18.74 -7.09
C GLN A 97 -0.96 -18.60 -7.96
N GLU A 98 -0.38 -19.71 -8.45
CA GLU A 98 0.86 -19.76 -9.23
C GLU A 98 2.11 -19.16 -8.52
N ASN A 99 2.05 -18.97 -7.20
CA ASN A 99 3.17 -18.50 -6.40
C ASN A 99 4.02 -19.69 -5.91
N TYR A 100 4.78 -20.27 -6.84
CA TYR A 100 5.59 -21.47 -6.59
C TYR A 100 6.67 -21.28 -5.51
N GLU A 101 7.16 -20.06 -5.27
CA GLU A 101 8.16 -19.78 -4.23
C GLU A 101 7.53 -19.83 -2.84
N LYS A 102 6.39 -19.17 -2.65
CA LYS A 102 5.62 -19.21 -1.41
C LYS A 102 5.08 -20.61 -1.13
N ALA A 103 4.59 -21.30 -2.16
CA ALA A 103 4.19 -22.71 -2.07
C ALA A 103 5.36 -23.60 -1.59
N THR A 104 6.57 -23.41 -2.16
CA THR A 104 7.77 -24.17 -1.72
C THR A 104 8.06 -23.94 -0.23
N LYS A 105 8.05 -22.68 0.23
CA LYS A 105 8.30 -22.34 1.64
C LYS A 105 7.30 -23.02 2.59
N PHE A 106 6.02 -23.04 2.23
CA PHE A 106 5.00 -23.69 3.05
C PHE A 106 5.08 -25.21 3.01
N VAL A 107 5.38 -25.80 1.85
CA VAL A 107 5.69 -27.24 1.75
C VAL A 107 6.85 -27.61 2.66
N ASP A 108 7.95 -26.85 2.62
CA ASP A 108 9.12 -27.11 3.47
C ASP A 108 8.77 -27.01 4.96
N LYS A 109 7.97 -26.01 5.36
CA LYS A 109 7.48 -25.88 6.75
C LYS A 109 6.58 -27.05 7.16
N ALA A 110 5.67 -27.50 6.29
CA ALA A 110 4.80 -28.64 6.57
C ALA A 110 5.61 -29.94 6.71
N LEU A 111 6.54 -30.19 5.78
CA LEU A 111 7.40 -31.38 5.79
C LEU A 111 8.42 -31.38 6.94
N ASN A 112 8.82 -30.21 7.46
CA ASN A 112 9.64 -30.14 8.67
C ASN A 112 8.91 -30.68 9.91
N ILE A 113 7.59 -30.52 9.97
CA ILE A 113 6.76 -31.06 11.07
C ILE A 113 6.40 -32.51 10.79
N ARG A 114 5.98 -32.83 9.56
CA ARG A 114 5.57 -34.18 9.11
C ARG A 114 6.27 -34.54 7.79
N PRO A 115 7.47 -35.15 7.84
CA PRO A 115 8.26 -35.45 6.64
C PRO A 115 7.61 -36.43 5.66
N GLN A 116 6.67 -37.25 6.13
CA GLN A 116 6.00 -38.29 5.35
C GLN A 116 4.59 -37.87 4.90
N ASP A 117 4.21 -36.59 5.00
CA ASP A 117 2.90 -36.14 4.52
C ASP A 117 2.82 -36.26 2.99
N HIS A 118 1.93 -37.13 2.53
CA HIS A 118 1.81 -37.50 1.13
C HIS A 118 1.34 -36.31 0.25
N PRO A 119 0.26 -35.57 0.60
CA PRO A 119 -0.15 -34.39 -0.16
C PRO A 119 0.96 -33.34 -0.33
N SER A 120 1.73 -33.04 0.73
CA SER A 120 2.83 -32.08 0.67
C SER A 120 3.98 -32.56 -0.23
N LEU A 121 4.31 -33.86 -0.22
CA LEU A 121 5.32 -34.44 -1.09
C LEU A 121 4.89 -34.41 -2.57
N THR A 122 3.64 -34.77 -2.87
CA THR A 122 3.07 -34.71 -4.23
C THR A 122 3.07 -33.27 -4.75
N LEU A 123 2.66 -32.31 -3.91
CA LEU A 123 2.69 -30.89 -4.26
C LEU A 123 4.12 -30.40 -4.54
N ARG A 124 5.11 -30.83 -3.74
CA ARG A 124 6.53 -30.52 -3.97
C ARG A 124 6.99 -30.96 -5.35
N GLN A 125 6.65 -32.18 -5.75
CA GLN A 125 7.00 -32.73 -7.06
C GLN A 125 6.35 -31.93 -8.20
N GLU A 126 5.08 -31.56 -8.06
CA GLU A 126 4.39 -30.76 -9.08
C GLU A 126 4.98 -29.35 -9.20
N ILE A 127 5.33 -28.70 -8.08
CA ILE A 127 6.03 -27.41 -8.08
C ILE A 127 7.35 -27.50 -8.87
N LEU A 128 8.13 -28.58 -8.69
CA LEU A 128 9.38 -28.80 -9.42
C LEU A 128 9.13 -28.95 -10.93
N LYS A 129 8.15 -29.76 -11.33
CA LYS A 129 7.76 -29.93 -12.75
C LYS A 129 7.36 -28.60 -13.40
N ARG A 130 6.62 -27.75 -12.70
CA ARG A 130 6.21 -26.41 -13.20
C ARG A 130 7.40 -25.47 -13.32
N LYS A 131 8.34 -25.50 -12.37
CA LYS A 131 9.58 -24.70 -12.42
C LYS A 131 10.46 -25.10 -13.60
N GLU A 132 10.63 -26.39 -13.87
CA GLU A 132 11.40 -26.89 -15.02
C GLU A 132 10.77 -26.55 -16.38
N LYS A 133 9.44 -26.61 -16.50
CA LYS A 133 8.75 -26.17 -17.74
C LYS A 133 8.96 -24.67 -17.98
N ARG A 134 8.96 -23.86 -16.92
CA ARG A 134 9.15 -22.40 -17.00
C ARG A 134 10.60 -22.01 -17.32
N SER A 135 11.60 -22.79 -16.88
CA SER A 135 13.00 -22.54 -17.25
C SER A 135 13.24 -22.85 -18.73
N LYS A 136 12.72 -23.98 -19.24
CA LYS A 136 12.82 -24.35 -20.67
C LYS A 136 12.09 -23.36 -21.58
N ALA A 137 10.95 -22.81 -21.16
CA ALA A 137 10.24 -21.79 -21.91
C ALA A 137 11.04 -20.48 -22.03
N LYS A 138 11.74 -20.08 -20.96
CA LYS A 138 12.62 -18.89 -20.97
C LYS A 138 13.85 -19.08 -21.86
N GLU A 139 14.47 -20.26 -21.84
CA GLU A 139 15.62 -20.57 -22.72
C GLU A 139 15.22 -20.55 -24.21
N ALA A 140 13.99 -20.96 -24.55
CA ALA A 140 13.47 -20.89 -25.91
C ALA A 140 13.14 -19.45 -26.36
N GLU A 141 12.62 -18.61 -25.47
CA GLU A 141 12.38 -17.18 -25.74
C GLU A 141 13.69 -16.39 -25.90
N GLU A 142 14.70 -16.70 -25.09
CA GLU A 142 16.03 -16.07 -25.19
C GLU A 142 16.77 -16.47 -26.47
N SER A 143 16.59 -17.70 -26.96
CA SER A 143 17.13 -18.16 -28.24
C SER A 143 16.47 -17.45 -29.43
N ASN A 144 15.13 -17.31 -29.43
CA ASN A 144 14.41 -16.57 -30.48
C ASN A 144 14.78 -15.08 -30.52
N GLN A 145 14.99 -14.43 -29.37
CA GLN A 145 15.48 -13.04 -29.32
C GLN A 145 16.91 -12.89 -29.86
N PHE A 146 17.75 -13.93 -29.77
CA PHE A 146 19.11 -13.91 -30.29
C PHE A 146 19.12 -14.05 -31.83
N GLU A 147 18.21 -14.85 -32.38
CA GLU A 147 18.00 -15.00 -33.83
C GLU A 147 17.46 -13.70 -34.45
N GLU A 148 16.48 -13.06 -33.81
CA GLU A 148 15.92 -11.77 -34.26
C GLU A 148 16.97 -10.64 -34.23
N ARG A 149 17.87 -10.64 -33.24
CA ARG A 149 18.98 -9.67 -33.17
C ARG A 149 20.05 -9.88 -34.23
N ARG A 150 20.31 -11.12 -34.67
CA ARG A 150 21.23 -11.38 -35.81
C ARG A 150 20.70 -10.81 -37.11
N ILE A 151 19.39 -10.87 -37.35
CA ILE A 151 18.75 -10.36 -38.58
C ILE A 151 18.85 -8.82 -38.66
N VAL A 152 18.89 -8.12 -37.52
CA VAL A 152 18.95 -6.64 -37.47
C VAL A 152 20.38 -6.10 -37.61
N MET A 153 21.43 -6.89 -37.31
CA MET A 153 22.82 -6.43 -37.37
C MET A 153 23.48 -6.55 -38.76
N ASP A 154 22.93 -7.34 -39.70
CA ASP A 154 23.48 -7.47 -41.07
C ASP A 154 23.07 -6.32 -42.02
N ALA A 155 22.29 -5.34 -41.56
CA ALA A 155 21.67 -4.32 -42.41
C ALA A 155 22.31 -2.91 -42.37
N ASN A 156 23.53 -2.72 -41.84
CA ASN A 156 24.16 -1.39 -41.83
C ASN A 156 25.67 -1.40 -42.17
N THR A 157 26.00 -0.94 -43.38
CA THR A 157 27.33 -0.42 -43.78
C THR A 157 27.16 0.95 -44.46
N PRO A 158 28.18 1.84 -44.46
CA PRO A 158 28.02 3.26 -44.18
C PRO A 158 27.98 4.13 -45.45
N ILE A 159 27.29 5.26 -45.34
CA ILE A 159 27.22 6.30 -46.37
C ILE A 159 28.56 7.05 -46.44
N SER A 160 29.21 7.02 -47.61
CA SER A 160 30.22 8.00 -48.00
C SER A 160 29.75 8.73 -49.26
N THR A 161 29.69 10.06 -49.13
CA THR A 161 29.76 11.14 -50.12
C THR A 161 29.90 10.76 -51.60
N ILE A 162 28.94 11.17 -52.44
CA ILE A 162 29.08 11.75 -53.80
C ILE A 162 27.71 12.35 -54.21
N GLU A 163 27.69 13.65 -54.55
CA GLU A 163 26.69 14.27 -55.44
C GLU A 163 27.33 14.44 -56.85
N PRO A 164 26.58 14.78 -57.92
CA PRO A 164 25.31 14.22 -58.38
C PRO A 164 25.36 13.92 -59.91
N LYS A 165 24.63 12.92 -60.42
CA LYS A 165 24.14 12.93 -61.82
C LYS A 165 22.78 12.24 -61.94
N GLU A 166 21.90 12.96 -62.62
CA GLU A 166 20.52 12.65 -62.98
C GLU A 166 20.41 11.31 -63.73
N GLU A 167 19.46 10.45 -63.35
CA GLU A 167 18.56 9.73 -64.27
C GLU A 167 17.52 8.87 -63.49
N ALA A 168 16.25 9.25 -63.69
CA ALA A 168 14.97 8.55 -63.50
C ALA A 168 14.86 7.29 -62.61
N TYR A 169 14.18 7.44 -61.45
CA TYR A 169 13.59 6.35 -60.66
C TYR A 169 12.13 6.67 -60.27
N GLU A 170 11.23 6.66 -61.25
CA GLU A 170 9.77 6.85 -61.06
C GLU A 170 8.99 5.51 -60.90
N GLY A 171 9.68 4.36 -60.84
CA GLY A 171 9.04 3.04 -61.07
C GLY A 171 8.58 2.22 -59.85
N GLN A 172 8.95 2.58 -58.61
CA GLN A 172 8.75 1.69 -57.45
C GLN A 172 7.82 2.23 -56.34
N GLN A 173 7.54 3.54 -56.27
CA GLN A 173 6.51 4.08 -55.36
C GLN A 173 5.08 3.86 -55.91
N ILE A 174 4.91 3.85 -57.24
CA ILE A 174 3.59 3.77 -57.89
C ILE A 174 2.95 2.38 -57.71
N LYS A 175 3.74 1.30 -57.60
CA LYS A 175 3.20 -0.07 -57.47
C LYS A 175 2.64 -0.38 -56.08
N THR A 176 3.21 0.15 -55.01
CA THR A 176 2.75 -0.08 -53.63
C THR A 176 1.53 0.78 -53.30
N GLU A 177 1.49 2.02 -53.80
CA GLU A 177 0.30 2.88 -53.68
C GLU A 177 -0.88 2.35 -54.51
N ALA A 178 -0.66 1.89 -55.74
CA ALA A 178 -1.73 1.35 -56.58
C ALA A 178 -2.33 0.04 -56.02
N THR A 179 -1.52 -0.80 -55.37
CA THR A 179 -1.98 -2.08 -54.78
C THR A 179 -2.77 -1.84 -53.49
N ASN A 180 -2.35 -0.89 -52.64
CA ASN A 180 -3.11 -0.47 -51.46
C ASN A 180 -4.39 0.30 -51.84
N HIS A 181 -4.34 1.09 -52.92
CA HIS A 181 -5.50 1.82 -53.43
C HIS A 181 -6.59 0.90 -54.00
N PHE A 182 -6.19 -0.19 -54.66
CA PHE A 182 -7.09 -1.20 -55.23
C PHE A 182 -7.80 -2.05 -54.16
N ILE A 183 -7.13 -2.34 -53.04
CA ILE A 183 -7.70 -3.12 -51.92
C ILE A 183 -8.66 -2.24 -51.08
N ALA A 184 -8.29 -1.00 -50.78
CA ALA A 184 -9.12 -0.08 -50.01
C ALA A 184 -10.40 0.35 -50.77
N SER A 185 -10.33 0.50 -52.11
CA SER A 185 -11.52 0.83 -52.91
C SER A 185 -12.56 -0.28 -52.98
N LYS A 186 -12.17 -1.55 -52.76
CA LYS A 186 -13.11 -2.69 -52.69
C LYS A 186 -13.67 -2.95 -51.28
N LEU A 187 -13.01 -2.45 -50.23
CA LEU A 187 -13.41 -2.62 -48.84
C LEU A 187 -14.15 -1.39 -48.26
N GLY A 188 -14.30 -0.31 -49.03
CA GLY A 188 -15.00 0.90 -48.59
C GLY A 188 -14.23 1.72 -47.55
N VAL A 189 -12.91 1.55 -47.45
CA VAL A 189 -12.05 2.27 -46.50
C VAL A 189 -11.57 3.56 -47.15
N ASP A 190 -11.92 4.71 -46.55
CA ASP A 190 -11.45 6.01 -47.00
C ASP A 190 -9.97 6.22 -46.62
N LEU A 191 -9.08 5.96 -47.58
CA LEU A 191 -7.63 6.14 -47.45
C LEU A 191 -7.20 7.54 -47.01
N LYS A 192 -7.98 8.58 -47.34
CA LYS A 192 -7.67 9.95 -46.90
C LYS A 192 -8.01 10.10 -45.42
N ALA A 193 -9.11 9.52 -44.97
CA ALA A 193 -9.47 9.49 -43.56
C ALA A 193 -8.48 8.66 -42.73
N GLU A 194 -7.95 7.57 -43.28
CA GLU A 194 -6.96 6.71 -42.64
C GLU A 194 -5.60 7.41 -42.49
N LYS A 195 -5.05 8.00 -43.56
CA LYS A 195 -3.82 8.83 -43.47
C LYS A 195 -3.99 10.01 -42.51
N ALA A 196 -5.14 10.70 -42.56
CA ALA A 196 -5.42 11.79 -41.63
C ALA A 196 -5.56 11.31 -40.17
N LEU A 197 -6.00 10.06 -39.95
CA LEU A 197 -6.03 9.45 -38.62
C LEU A 197 -4.62 9.10 -38.14
N GLU A 198 -3.78 8.51 -38.98
CA GLU A 198 -2.37 8.23 -38.67
C GLU A 198 -1.60 9.50 -38.29
N GLU A 199 -1.74 10.58 -39.06
CA GLU A 199 -1.13 11.88 -38.76
C GLU A 199 -1.61 12.43 -37.41
N ARG A 200 -2.92 12.33 -37.11
CA ARG A 200 -3.47 12.75 -35.82
C ARG A 200 -2.92 11.91 -34.66
N ILE A 201 -2.79 10.60 -34.84
CA ILE A 201 -2.22 9.69 -33.82
C ILE A 201 -0.75 10.07 -33.56
N LEU A 202 0.05 10.27 -34.61
CA LEU A 202 1.46 10.64 -34.49
C LEU A 202 1.62 12.02 -33.82
N MET A 203 0.79 12.99 -34.20
CA MET A 203 0.78 14.32 -33.59
C MET A 203 0.42 14.25 -32.10
N PHE A 204 -0.57 13.42 -31.74
CA PHE A 204 -0.96 13.22 -30.35
C PHE A 204 0.13 12.53 -29.53
N GLN A 205 0.78 11.50 -30.07
CA GLN A 205 1.92 10.82 -29.43
C GLN A 205 3.10 11.76 -29.21
N LYS A 206 3.40 12.62 -30.19
CA LYS A 206 4.43 13.64 -30.07
C LYS A 206 4.08 14.65 -28.97
N LEU A 207 2.85 15.15 -28.94
CA LEU A 207 2.37 16.06 -27.90
C LEU A 207 2.49 15.43 -26.50
N GLN A 208 2.13 14.16 -26.35
CA GLN A 208 2.29 13.45 -25.07
C GLN A 208 3.77 13.35 -24.66
N THR A 209 4.65 13.01 -25.60
CA THR A 209 6.09 12.90 -25.35
C THR A 209 6.66 14.26 -24.94
N ASP A 210 6.28 15.34 -25.62
CA ASP A 210 6.72 16.70 -25.31
C ASP A 210 6.25 17.14 -23.90
N ILE A 211 5.03 16.77 -23.48
CA ILE A 211 4.53 17.06 -22.12
C ILE A 211 5.38 16.34 -21.05
N VAL A 212 5.66 15.05 -21.24
CA VAL A 212 6.45 14.26 -20.28
C VAL A 212 7.90 14.74 -20.25
N GLN A 213 8.46 15.10 -21.40
CA GLN A 213 9.79 15.67 -21.51
C GLN A 213 9.89 17.02 -20.78
N ASN A 214 8.92 17.92 -20.99
CA ASN A 214 8.84 19.19 -20.27
C ASN A 214 8.77 18.97 -18.75
N TYR A 215 7.98 17.99 -18.30
CA TYR A 215 7.90 17.64 -16.87
C TYR A 215 9.27 17.23 -16.30
N LEU A 216 10.06 16.44 -17.02
CA LEU A 216 11.43 16.05 -16.63
C LEU A 216 12.42 17.20 -16.69
N GLU A 217 12.32 18.07 -17.68
CA GLU A 217 13.19 19.23 -17.80
C GLU A 217 12.97 20.21 -16.66
N GLU A 218 11.70 20.44 -16.30
CA GLU A 218 11.39 21.20 -15.10
C GLU A 218 12.02 20.55 -13.87
N SER A 219 12.06 19.21 -13.75
CA SER A 219 12.63 18.53 -12.57
C SER A 219 14.15 18.66 -12.47
N LYS A 220 14.83 18.93 -13.59
CA LYS A 220 16.29 19.15 -13.64
C LYS A 220 16.72 20.57 -13.28
N ASN A 221 15.82 21.54 -13.33
CA ASN A 221 16.10 22.87 -12.79
C ASN A 221 16.43 22.74 -11.30
N PRO A 222 17.37 23.52 -10.73
CA PRO A 222 17.75 23.43 -9.32
C PRO A 222 16.58 23.83 -8.43
N ARG A 223 15.67 22.90 -8.19
CA ARG A 223 14.59 23.03 -7.23
C ARG A 223 15.19 22.78 -5.87
N LYS A 224 15.15 23.78 -5.00
CA LYS A 224 15.47 23.60 -3.58
C LYS A 224 14.29 22.91 -2.90
N VAL A 225 14.02 21.66 -3.24
CA VAL A 225 13.17 20.83 -2.38
C VAL A 225 13.91 20.74 -1.05
N LYS A 226 13.29 21.26 0.01
CA LYS A 226 13.96 21.32 1.31
C LYS A 226 14.16 19.88 1.82
N ASN A 227 15.43 19.52 2.01
CA ASN A 227 15.78 18.27 2.68
C ASN A 227 15.48 18.42 4.18
N HIS A 228 15.20 17.30 4.87
CA HIS A 228 14.72 17.29 6.26
C HIS A 228 13.41 18.09 6.41
N GLY A 229 12.44 17.84 5.54
CA GLY A 229 11.17 18.58 5.49
C GLY A 229 9.95 17.67 5.59
N LEU A 230 8.92 18.13 6.30
CA LEU A 230 7.58 17.52 6.36
C LEU A 230 6.57 18.46 5.69
N TYR A 231 5.86 17.96 4.70
CA TYR A 231 4.83 18.67 3.93
C TYR A 231 3.49 17.98 4.19
N ILE A 232 2.56 18.67 4.84
CA ILE A 232 1.19 18.20 4.97
C ILE A 232 0.44 18.59 3.70
N LEU A 233 -0.20 17.62 3.06
CA LEU A 233 -0.88 17.79 1.77
C LEU A 233 -2.38 17.50 1.88
N ASN A 234 -2.86 17.33 3.11
CA ASN A 234 -4.22 16.96 3.42
C ASN A 234 -5.18 18.14 3.22
N SER A 235 -6.16 18.01 2.33
CA SER A 235 -7.15 19.05 2.08
C SER A 235 -8.56 18.46 2.06
N TRP A 236 -9.56 19.28 2.38
CA TRP A 236 -10.94 18.90 2.14
C TRP A 236 -11.23 18.80 0.65
N ASN A 237 -11.75 17.65 0.24
CA ASN A 237 -12.23 17.45 -1.11
C ASN A 237 -13.61 18.10 -1.24
N GLU A 238 -13.74 19.14 -2.06
CA GLU A 238 -15.05 19.56 -2.56
C GLU A 238 -15.56 18.49 -3.53
N LYS A 239 -16.30 17.49 -3.05
CA LYS A 239 -17.06 16.62 -3.94
C LYS A 239 -18.23 17.42 -4.51
N HIS A 240 -18.00 18.14 -5.61
CA HIS A 240 -19.05 18.61 -6.50
C HIS A 240 -19.65 17.38 -7.19
N SER A 241 -20.69 16.78 -6.60
CA SER A 241 -21.47 15.77 -7.32
C SER A 241 -22.44 16.50 -8.25
N PRO A 242 -22.33 16.37 -9.59
CA PRO A 242 -23.13 17.13 -10.53
C PRO A 242 -24.59 16.64 -10.65
N THR A 243 -24.99 15.60 -9.92
CA THR A 243 -26.27 14.89 -10.15
C THR A 243 -27.32 14.99 -9.05
N LEU A 244 -27.12 15.78 -7.98
CA LEU A 244 -28.18 16.09 -7.02
C LEU A 244 -28.04 17.54 -6.51
N PRO A 245 -29.10 18.37 -6.57
CA PRO A 245 -29.10 19.65 -5.85
C PRO A 245 -28.87 19.37 -4.36
N GLN A 246 -27.93 20.08 -3.75
CA GLN A 246 -27.62 20.06 -2.32
C GLN A 246 -28.82 20.56 -1.50
N ILE A 247 -29.85 19.74 -1.34
CA ILE A 247 -31.05 20.08 -0.54
C ILE A 247 -30.77 19.88 0.97
N LEU A 248 -29.73 19.12 1.32
CA LEU A 248 -29.21 18.99 2.67
C LEU A 248 -27.70 19.25 2.61
N PRO A 249 -27.10 19.96 3.58
CA PRO A 249 -25.64 20.04 3.71
C PRO A 249 -25.13 18.60 3.92
N GLY A 250 -24.74 17.96 2.83
CA GLY A 250 -24.62 16.50 2.78
C GLY A 250 -23.52 16.01 3.70
N GLU A 251 -23.91 15.12 4.61
CA GLU A 251 -23.11 14.35 5.59
C GLU A 251 -21.85 13.68 4.98
N ASN A 252 -21.72 13.64 3.65
CA ASN A 252 -20.69 12.92 2.89
C ASN A 252 -19.74 13.81 2.06
N SER A 253 -19.83 15.14 2.13
CA SER A 253 -19.20 16.03 1.13
C SER A 253 -17.80 16.54 1.47
N ARG A 254 -17.27 16.35 2.69
CA ARG A 254 -15.99 16.94 3.15
C ARG A 254 -15.20 15.97 4.04
N PHE A 255 -14.73 14.88 3.45
CA PHE A 255 -13.74 14.01 4.06
C PHE A 255 -12.34 14.45 3.63
N SER A 256 -11.46 14.57 4.60
CA SER A 256 -10.03 14.81 4.35
C SER A 256 -9.40 13.50 3.92
N ALA A 257 -9.17 13.35 2.63
CA ALA A 257 -8.57 12.15 2.06
C ALA A 257 -7.28 12.53 1.34
N SER A 258 -6.28 12.99 2.10
CA SER A 258 -4.95 13.19 1.56
C SER A 258 -3.89 13.09 2.66
N GLY A 259 -2.71 12.63 2.28
CA GLY A 259 -1.62 12.28 3.16
C GLY A 259 -0.57 13.36 3.30
N PHE A 260 0.67 12.95 3.49
CA PHE A 260 1.80 13.87 3.64
C PHE A 260 3.04 13.33 2.93
N PHE A 261 4.00 14.23 2.73
CA PHE A 261 5.31 13.92 2.18
C PHE A 261 6.40 14.31 3.17
N LEU A 262 7.34 13.41 3.39
CA LEU A 262 8.55 13.60 4.17
C LEU A 262 9.76 13.53 3.24
N ARG A 263 10.76 14.38 3.47
CA ARG A 263 12.07 14.23 2.83
C ARG A 263 13.15 14.21 3.91
N TRP A 264 13.96 13.16 3.95
CA TRP A 264 15.05 13.00 4.90
C TRP A 264 16.28 12.41 4.21
N ASN A 265 17.44 13.04 4.31
CA ASN A 265 18.66 12.61 3.61
C ASN A 265 18.43 12.27 2.12
N ASP A 266 17.67 13.14 1.43
CA ASP A 266 17.27 12.98 0.02
C ASP A 266 16.39 11.76 -0.30
N GLN A 267 15.92 11.04 0.73
CA GLN A 267 14.89 10.03 0.61
C GLN A 267 13.52 10.68 0.80
N GLY A 268 12.68 10.61 -0.22
CA GLY A 268 11.30 11.07 -0.16
C GLY A 268 10.32 9.95 0.16
N ILE A 269 9.50 10.17 1.17
CA ILE A 269 8.53 9.22 1.68
C ILE A 269 7.15 9.86 1.61
N VAL A 270 6.25 9.24 0.86
CA VAL A 270 4.85 9.61 0.78
C VAL A 270 4.04 8.66 1.66
N VAL A 271 3.16 9.20 2.49
CA VAL A 271 2.27 8.39 3.34
C VAL A 271 0.82 8.70 2.98
N ASN A 272 0.02 7.66 2.71
CA ASN A 272 -1.41 7.74 2.33
C ASN A 272 -1.71 8.74 1.19
N PRO A 273 -1.20 8.53 -0.04
CA PRO A 273 -1.51 9.38 -1.19
C PRO A 273 -2.97 9.18 -1.65
N GLY A 274 -3.87 9.85 -0.94
CA GLY A 274 -5.30 9.84 -1.19
C GLY A 274 -5.74 10.65 -2.41
N SER A 275 -7.04 10.96 -2.47
CA SER A 275 -7.60 11.74 -3.58
C SER A 275 -7.01 13.15 -3.62
N ASN A 276 -6.59 13.61 -4.79
CA ASN A 276 -5.99 14.92 -5.04
C ASN A 276 -4.59 15.11 -4.42
N PHE A 277 -4.00 14.06 -3.86
CA PHE A 277 -2.64 14.11 -3.32
C PHE A 277 -1.64 14.58 -4.38
N LEU A 278 -1.68 14.00 -5.60
CA LEU A 278 -0.71 14.33 -6.65
C LEU A 278 -0.84 15.78 -7.12
N GLU A 279 -2.06 16.32 -7.13
CA GLU A 279 -2.30 17.73 -7.45
C GLU A 279 -1.69 18.65 -6.38
N ASN A 280 -2.00 18.39 -5.10
CA ASN A 280 -1.46 19.18 -3.98
C ASN A 280 0.07 19.06 -3.91
N PHE A 281 0.60 17.87 -4.13
CA PHE A 281 2.03 17.61 -4.22
C PHE A 281 2.70 18.48 -5.30
N HIS A 282 2.12 18.54 -6.50
CA HIS A 282 2.63 19.42 -7.56
C HIS A 282 2.44 20.92 -7.28
N LYS A 283 1.37 21.33 -6.58
CA LYS A 283 1.13 22.72 -6.14
C LYS A 283 2.22 23.22 -5.20
N GLN A 284 2.76 22.35 -4.35
CA GLN A 284 3.92 22.66 -3.49
C GLN A 284 5.26 22.67 -4.25
N GLY A 285 5.24 22.50 -5.58
CA GLY A 285 6.44 22.50 -6.41
C GLY A 285 7.21 21.17 -6.42
N LEU A 286 6.70 20.15 -5.73
CA LEU A 286 7.26 18.80 -5.67
C LEU A 286 6.98 18.02 -6.97
N ARG A 287 7.76 16.97 -7.24
CA ARG A 287 7.62 16.11 -8.42
C ARG A 287 7.85 14.65 -8.10
N ILE A 288 7.38 13.75 -8.97
CA ILE A 288 7.44 12.30 -8.71
C ILE A 288 8.88 11.80 -8.56
N GLN A 289 9.87 12.48 -9.16
CA GLN A 289 11.30 12.19 -8.96
C GLN A 289 11.76 12.39 -7.51
N ASP A 290 11.01 13.16 -6.72
CA ASP A 290 11.28 13.35 -5.29
C ASP A 290 10.76 12.19 -4.43
N ILE A 291 10.05 11.20 -4.99
CA ILE A 291 9.43 10.09 -4.25
C ILE A 291 10.29 8.84 -4.41
N ASN A 292 10.73 8.27 -3.29
CA ASN A 292 11.42 6.98 -3.23
C ASN A 292 10.54 5.89 -2.61
N TYR A 293 9.71 6.27 -1.63
CA TYR A 293 8.87 5.35 -0.86
C TYR A 293 7.43 5.83 -0.80
N ILE A 294 6.48 4.92 -0.94
CA ILE A 294 5.06 5.15 -0.71
C ILE A 294 4.59 4.17 0.36
N ILE A 295 3.98 4.67 1.43
CA ILE A 295 3.48 3.90 2.56
C ILE A 295 1.97 4.09 2.66
N VAL A 296 1.23 2.98 2.79
CA VAL A 296 -0.23 3.00 2.99
C VAL A 296 -0.58 2.38 4.33
N THR A 297 -1.14 3.19 5.22
CA THR A 297 -1.51 2.78 6.58
C THR A 297 -3.00 2.47 6.72
N ARG A 298 -3.89 3.19 6.03
CA ARG A 298 -5.36 2.98 6.12
C ARG A 298 -5.88 1.98 5.09
N ASP A 299 -6.89 1.20 5.49
CA ASP A 299 -7.54 0.19 4.63
C ASP A 299 -8.66 0.74 3.73
N SER A 300 -8.89 2.05 3.79
CA SER A 300 -9.85 2.78 2.95
C SER A 300 -9.26 3.13 1.57
N PRO A 301 -9.94 2.83 0.44
CA PRO A 301 -9.50 3.21 -0.91
C PRO A 301 -9.18 4.70 -1.08
N GLU A 302 -9.87 5.58 -0.35
CA GLU A 302 -9.64 7.02 -0.39
C GLU A 302 -8.24 7.42 0.09
N ALA A 303 -7.56 6.58 0.87
CA ALA A 303 -6.22 6.84 1.39
C ALA A 303 -5.10 6.53 0.38
N TYR A 304 -5.40 5.81 -0.70
CA TYR A 304 -4.42 5.41 -1.72
C TYR A 304 -4.93 5.62 -3.15
N ALA A 305 -5.94 6.49 -3.32
CA ALA A 305 -6.60 6.73 -4.60
C ALA A 305 -5.65 7.25 -5.71
N ASP A 306 -4.58 7.97 -5.36
CA ASP A 306 -3.65 8.54 -6.33
C ASP A 306 -2.44 7.63 -6.61
N ILE A 307 -2.27 6.47 -5.94
CA ILE A 307 -1.14 5.56 -6.18
C ILE A 307 -1.04 5.17 -7.65
N LYS A 308 -2.17 4.79 -8.27
CA LYS A 308 -2.17 4.38 -9.68
C LYS A 308 -1.73 5.52 -10.60
N LYS A 309 -2.15 6.76 -10.31
CA LYS A 309 -1.74 7.95 -11.10
C LYS A 309 -0.24 8.20 -10.96
N ILE A 310 0.31 8.06 -9.74
CA ILE A 310 1.73 8.20 -9.47
C ILE A 310 2.52 7.13 -10.24
N TYR A 311 2.08 5.87 -10.16
CA TYR A 311 2.71 4.75 -10.84
C TYR A 311 2.69 4.90 -12.37
N ASP A 312 1.53 5.22 -12.95
CA ASP A 312 1.36 5.41 -14.40
C ASP A 312 2.22 6.57 -14.92
N LEU A 313 2.31 7.68 -14.16
CA LEU A 313 3.15 8.81 -14.51
C LEU A 313 4.64 8.47 -14.36
N ASN A 314 5.05 7.77 -13.29
CA ASN A 314 6.44 7.32 -13.13
C ASN A 314 6.87 6.39 -14.28
N TYR A 315 5.99 5.48 -14.71
CA TYR A 315 6.24 4.63 -15.88
C TYR A 315 6.44 5.44 -17.17
N GLN A 316 5.60 6.44 -17.42
CA GLN A 316 5.76 7.32 -18.59
C GLN A 316 7.08 8.09 -18.55
N LEU A 317 7.48 8.58 -17.38
CA LEU A 317 8.74 9.29 -17.18
C LEU A 317 9.94 8.37 -17.42
N ASN A 318 9.91 7.16 -16.86
CA ASN A 318 10.97 6.16 -16.99
C ASN A 318 11.18 5.65 -18.43
N LYS A 319 10.18 5.78 -19.32
CA LYS A 319 10.36 5.46 -20.75
C LYS A 319 11.34 6.38 -21.48
N ILE A 320 11.43 7.64 -21.05
CA ILE A 320 12.24 8.66 -21.72
C ILE A 320 13.42 9.13 -20.85
N ASN A 321 13.39 8.86 -19.55
CA ASN A 321 14.45 9.22 -18.63
C ASN A 321 15.62 8.23 -18.74
N PRO A 322 16.87 8.69 -18.98
CA PRO A 322 18.05 7.80 -19.00
C PRO A 322 18.33 7.15 -17.64
N GLU A 323 17.97 7.81 -16.53
CA GLU A 323 18.14 7.30 -15.17
C GLU A 323 16.78 6.90 -14.59
N LEU A 324 16.55 5.60 -14.40
CA LEU A 324 15.28 5.09 -13.91
C LEU A 324 15.02 5.52 -12.46
N GLN A 325 13.86 6.13 -12.22
CA GLN A 325 13.35 6.40 -10.87
C GLN A 325 12.58 5.17 -10.38
N VAL A 326 13.07 4.54 -9.32
CA VAL A 326 12.42 3.38 -8.68
C VAL A 326 11.70 3.82 -7.42
N ILE A 327 10.43 3.46 -7.30
CA ILE A 327 9.58 3.75 -6.14
C ILE A 327 9.23 2.43 -5.45
N HIS A 328 9.48 2.35 -4.15
CA HIS A 328 9.08 1.24 -3.29
C HIS A 328 7.73 1.51 -2.62
N TYR A 329 6.83 0.54 -2.66
CA TYR A 329 5.46 0.60 -2.14
C TYR A 329 5.34 -0.33 -0.94
N TYR A 330 5.13 0.23 0.26
CA TYR A 330 4.85 -0.49 1.49
C TYR A 330 3.37 -0.35 1.83
N LEU A 331 2.62 -1.42 1.58
CA LEU A 331 1.17 -1.39 1.61
C LEU A 331 0.65 -2.22 2.78
N ASN A 332 -0.37 -1.73 3.50
CA ASN A 332 -1.12 -2.62 4.38
C ASN A 332 -1.76 -3.78 3.58
N HIS A 333 -2.21 -4.79 4.31
CA HIS A 333 -2.73 -6.02 3.71
C HIS A 333 -3.91 -5.80 2.72
N LYS A 334 -4.81 -4.84 2.99
CA LYS A 334 -5.93 -4.53 2.09
C LYS A 334 -5.46 -3.86 0.80
N ALA A 335 -4.66 -2.81 0.91
CA ALA A 335 -4.14 -2.08 -0.24
C ALA A 335 -3.21 -2.97 -1.09
N TYR A 336 -2.44 -3.85 -0.44
CA TYR A 336 -1.61 -4.84 -1.15
C TYR A 336 -2.46 -5.77 -2.01
N LYS A 337 -3.55 -6.33 -1.47
CA LYS A 337 -4.48 -7.17 -2.25
C LYS A 337 -5.09 -6.43 -3.43
N ASP A 338 -5.45 -5.17 -3.24
CA ASP A 338 -6.11 -4.37 -4.28
C ASP A 338 -5.14 -3.94 -5.40
N LEU A 339 -3.88 -3.60 -5.05
CA LEU A 339 -2.96 -2.90 -5.95
C LEU A 339 -1.82 -3.76 -6.48
N SER A 340 -1.45 -4.86 -5.83
CA SER A 340 -0.28 -5.67 -6.22
C SER A 340 -0.32 -6.17 -7.67
N HIS A 341 -1.50 -6.50 -8.20
CA HIS A 341 -1.68 -6.90 -9.60
C HIS A 341 -1.53 -5.73 -10.60
N SER A 342 -1.75 -4.50 -10.15
CA SER A 342 -1.63 -3.29 -10.99
C SER A 342 -0.23 -2.69 -10.95
N LEU A 343 0.46 -2.81 -9.81
CA LEU A 343 1.82 -2.30 -9.58
C LEU A 343 2.88 -3.32 -10.01
N THR A 344 2.89 -3.68 -11.30
CA THR A 344 3.83 -4.66 -11.85
C THR A 344 5.15 -4.02 -12.25
N ALA A 345 6.26 -4.76 -12.17
CA ALA A 345 7.54 -4.24 -12.61
C ALA A 345 7.57 -4.10 -14.14
N ASN A 346 7.74 -2.88 -14.66
CA ASN A 346 7.91 -2.64 -16.10
C ASN A 346 9.38 -2.74 -16.50
N PHE A 347 10.27 -2.38 -15.58
CA PHE A 347 11.72 -2.46 -15.75
C PHE A 347 12.33 -3.49 -14.79
N LYS A 348 13.50 -4.05 -15.12
CA LYS A 348 14.17 -5.08 -14.28
C LYS A 348 14.50 -4.56 -12.88
N GLN A 349 14.80 -3.26 -12.77
CA GLN A 349 15.15 -2.55 -11.56
C GLN A 349 13.95 -2.34 -10.62
N GLU A 350 12.72 -2.42 -11.14
CA GLU A 350 11.48 -2.26 -10.36
C GLU A 350 11.01 -3.58 -9.75
N ARG A 351 11.76 -4.67 -9.90
CA ARG A 351 11.42 -5.95 -9.27
C ARG A 351 11.49 -5.82 -7.75
N ASN A 352 10.54 -6.47 -7.07
CA ASN A 352 10.47 -6.51 -5.60
C ASN A 352 10.30 -5.13 -4.95
N THR A 353 9.60 -4.22 -5.62
CA THR A 353 9.28 -2.88 -5.10
C THR A 353 7.95 -2.83 -4.35
N VAL A 354 7.12 -3.87 -4.41
CA VAL A 354 5.82 -3.90 -3.72
C VAL A 354 5.91 -4.84 -2.53
N HIS A 355 5.74 -4.27 -1.33
CA HIS A 355 5.91 -4.91 -0.04
C HIS A 355 4.57 -4.90 0.73
N CYS A 356 4.24 -6.02 1.38
CA CYS A 356 3.08 -6.12 2.27
C CYS A 356 3.54 -5.91 3.72
N LEU A 357 2.97 -4.93 4.40
CA LEU A 357 3.17 -4.69 5.84
C LEU A 357 2.29 -5.67 6.63
N GLU A 358 2.75 -6.91 6.74
CA GLU A 358 2.09 -7.96 7.52
C GLU A 358 2.54 -7.92 8.98
N LEU A 359 1.61 -8.14 9.90
CA LEU A 359 1.89 -8.32 11.32
C LEU A 359 1.95 -9.82 11.60
N PHE A 360 3.06 -10.31 12.13
CA PHE A 360 3.20 -11.73 12.45
C PHE A 360 2.58 -12.04 13.83
N LEU A 361 2.09 -13.27 14.02
CA LEU A 361 1.51 -13.69 15.31
C LEU A 361 2.57 -13.88 16.40
N ASP A 362 3.82 -14.09 15.99
CA ASP A 362 4.94 -14.49 16.83
C ASP A 362 5.90 -13.30 17.11
N SER A 363 5.58 -12.11 16.62
CA SER A 363 6.42 -10.91 16.65
C SER A 363 6.03 -9.96 17.79
N PRO A 364 6.90 -8.99 18.14
CA PRO A 364 6.51 -7.90 19.03
C PRO A 364 5.27 -7.17 18.50
N ASP A 365 4.47 -6.57 19.40
CA ASP A 365 3.27 -5.79 19.05
C ASP A 365 3.53 -4.66 18.03
N VAL A 366 4.81 -4.32 17.83
CA VAL A 366 5.32 -3.35 16.86
C VAL A 366 6.38 -3.99 15.98
N GLU A 367 6.09 -4.10 14.69
CA GLU A 367 7.02 -4.55 13.65
C GLU A 367 7.98 -3.44 13.23
N LYS A 368 9.12 -3.82 12.65
CA LYS A 368 10.14 -2.88 12.19
C LYS A 368 10.67 -3.26 10.81
N GLU A 369 10.78 -2.27 9.94
CA GLU A 369 11.34 -2.39 8.60
C GLU A 369 12.32 -1.24 8.34
N GLU A 370 13.55 -1.55 7.93
CA GLU A 370 14.51 -0.53 7.50
C GLU A 370 14.28 -0.24 6.01
N ILE A 371 13.62 0.87 5.71
CA ILE A 371 13.23 1.22 4.34
C ILE A 371 14.38 1.91 3.58
N ALA A 372 15.23 2.63 4.29
CA ALA A 372 16.42 3.29 3.76
C ALA A 372 17.51 3.39 4.84
N GLU A 373 18.75 3.66 4.45
CA GLU A 373 19.85 3.83 5.39
C GLU A 373 19.54 4.97 6.38
N GLY A 374 19.41 4.62 7.67
CA GLY A 374 19.07 5.57 8.73
C GLY A 374 17.60 5.95 8.81
N ILE A 375 16.69 5.21 8.14
CA ILE A 375 15.25 5.39 8.23
C ILE A 375 14.58 4.06 8.56
N THR A 376 14.05 3.96 9.78
CA THR A 376 13.30 2.77 10.21
C THR A 376 11.82 3.08 10.34
N LEU A 377 11.00 2.27 9.66
CA LEU A 377 9.55 2.26 9.78
C LEU A 377 9.15 1.25 10.85
N ASN A 378 8.56 1.74 11.94
CA ASN A 378 7.88 0.92 12.93
C ASN A 378 6.39 0.94 12.63
N TYR A 379 5.70 -0.21 12.66
CA TYR A 379 4.27 -0.28 12.37
C TYR A 379 3.55 -1.30 13.25
N PHE A 380 2.28 -1.03 13.55
CA PHE A 380 1.47 -1.83 14.47
C PHE A 380 -0.02 -1.76 14.13
N SER A 381 -0.78 -2.76 14.59
CA SER A 381 -2.23 -2.82 14.36
C SER A 381 -2.97 -1.72 15.12
N THR A 382 -4.01 -1.17 14.49
CA THR A 382 -4.90 -0.19 15.14
C THR A 382 -6.34 -0.69 15.15
N THR A 383 -7.12 -0.22 16.13
CA THR A 383 -8.53 -0.56 16.24
C THR A 383 -9.35 0.34 15.34
N SER A 384 -9.59 -0.06 14.09
CA SER A 384 -10.67 0.51 13.29
C SER A 384 -11.92 -0.35 13.49
N LYS A 385 -13.02 0.22 14.00
CA LYS A 385 -14.35 -0.41 14.02
C LYS A 385 -15.14 0.04 12.79
N GLY A 386 -14.75 -0.42 11.60
CA GLY A 386 -15.59 -0.27 10.40
C GLY A 386 -16.97 -0.94 10.58
N ASN A 387 -17.99 -0.41 9.89
CA ASN A 387 -19.40 -0.78 9.97
C ASN A 387 -19.63 -2.30 10.10
N PHE A 388 -20.45 -2.67 11.09
CA PHE A 388 -20.75 -4.05 11.50
C PHE A 388 -21.31 -4.94 10.37
N SER A 389 -21.84 -4.35 9.29
CA SER A 389 -22.43 -5.06 8.16
C SER A 389 -21.43 -5.63 7.14
N GLU A 390 -20.21 -5.06 7.04
CA GLU A 390 -19.19 -5.54 6.09
C GLU A 390 -18.19 -6.54 6.70
N ARG A 391 -18.23 -6.72 8.03
CA ARG A 391 -17.31 -7.59 8.77
C ARG A 391 -17.60 -9.09 8.69
N GLN A 392 -18.75 -9.49 8.14
CA GLN A 392 -19.13 -10.91 8.10
C GLN A 392 -18.27 -11.75 7.12
N SER A 393 -17.40 -11.12 6.31
CA SER A 393 -16.56 -11.82 5.33
C SER A 393 -15.05 -11.79 5.60
N SER A 394 -14.51 -10.87 6.44
CA SER A 394 -13.07 -10.84 6.76
C SER A 394 -12.79 -10.16 8.11
N GLY A 395 -12.74 -10.95 9.18
CA GLY A 395 -12.74 -10.47 10.57
C GLY A 395 -11.49 -9.71 11.08
N GLN A 396 -10.76 -8.95 10.27
CA GLN A 396 -9.61 -8.16 10.73
C GLN A 396 -9.59 -6.76 10.11
N ALA A 397 -9.47 -5.72 10.95
CA ALA A 397 -9.15 -4.36 10.50
C ALA A 397 -7.69 -4.32 10.04
N HIS A 398 -7.42 -3.69 8.89
CA HIS A 398 -6.08 -3.65 8.30
C HIS A 398 -5.40 -2.28 8.44
N CYS A 399 -5.99 -1.36 9.21
CA CYS A 399 -5.39 -0.08 9.55
C CYS A 399 -4.14 -0.24 10.42
N LEU A 400 -3.09 0.49 10.06
CA LEU A 400 -1.82 0.52 10.78
C LEU A 400 -1.57 1.90 11.39
N GLY A 401 -0.96 1.89 12.58
CA GLY A 401 -0.26 3.03 13.14
C GLY A 401 1.22 2.89 12.83
N VAL A 402 1.92 4.01 12.62
CA VAL A 402 3.34 3.99 12.26
C VAL A 402 4.17 4.98 13.07
N ARG A 403 5.45 4.66 13.24
CA ARG A 403 6.47 5.59 13.73
C ARG A 403 7.72 5.50 12.87
N PHE A 404 8.16 6.64 12.38
CA PHE A 404 9.42 6.79 11.68
C PHE A 404 10.53 7.15 12.66
N ASP A 405 11.60 6.37 12.66
CA ASP A 405 12.83 6.67 13.39
C ASP A 405 13.89 7.11 12.36
N PHE A 406 14.25 8.39 12.41
CA PHE A 406 15.24 9.00 11.53
C PHE A 406 16.56 9.19 12.27
N ASN A 407 17.55 8.39 11.90
CA ASN A 407 18.89 8.47 12.48
C ASN A 407 19.70 9.54 11.75
N ASN A 408 20.24 10.49 12.51
CA ASN A 408 21.15 11.49 11.95
C ASN A 408 22.56 10.92 11.88
N LYS A 409 23.21 10.91 10.72
CA LYS A 409 24.61 10.44 10.60
C LYS A 409 25.61 11.33 11.35
N GLN A 410 25.21 12.56 11.69
CA GLN A 410 26.07 13.55 12.35
C GLN A 410 25.85 13.66 13.86
N SER A 411 24.75 13.13 14.40
CA SER A 411 24.42 13.15 15.83
C SER A 411 23.84 11.82 16.26
N ASP A 412 24.12 11.38 17.48
CA ASP A 412 23.53 10.15 18.06
C ASP A 412 22.03 10.32 18.42
N GLU A 413 21.43 11.45 18.04
CA GLU A 413 20.01 11.75 18.21
C GLU A 413 19.18 11.18 17.06
N THR A 414 18.12 10.45 17.41
CA THR A 414 17.10 9.93 16.49
C THR A 414 15.86 10.82 16.57
N LEU A 415 15.46 11.42 15.45
CA LEU A 415 14.18 12.13 15.35
C LEU A 415 13.06 11.11 15.16
N ARG A 416 12.02 11.18 16.00
CA ARG A 416 10.88 10.23 15.95
C ARG A 416 9.59 10.93 15.56
N ILE A 417 8.97 10.44 14.49
CA ILE A 417 7.68 10.95 13.98
C ILE A 417 6.63 9.84 14.06
N GLY A 418 5.67 10.00 14.95
CA GLY A 418 4.51 9.11 15.07
C GLY A 418 3.36 9.57 14.16
N TYR A 419 2.64 8.63 13.55
CA TYR A 419 1.45 8.90 12.77
C TYR A 419 0.35 7.87 13.02
N ILE A 420 -0.82 8.38 13.39
CA ILE A 420 -2.05 7.62 13.63
C ILE A 420 -3.17 8.21 12.80
N SER A 421 -3.95 7.37 12.11
CA SER A 421 -5.01 7.81 11.21
C SER A 421 -6.10 6.75 11.12
N GLY A 422 -7.37 7.19 11.00
CA GLY A 422 -8.52 6.31 10.78
C GLY A 422 -8.76 5.24 11.85
N THR A 423 -8.51 5.56 13.12
CA THR A 423 -8.69 4.62 14.24
C THR A 423 -9.24 5.29 15.49
N ALA A 424 -10.02 4.53 16.27
CA ALA A 424 -10.44 4.92 17.61
C ALA A 424 -9.29 4.79 18.62
N TRP A 425 -9.42 5.51 19.75
CA TRP A 425 -8.45 5.39 20.83
C TRP A 425 -8.39 3.96 21.40
N SER A 426 -7.17 3.52 21.72
CA SER A 426 -6.88 2.28 22.43
C SER A 426 -5.71 2.51 23.38
N PRO A 427 -5.71 1.88 24.58
CA PRO A 427 -4.63 2.01 25.56
C PRO A 427 -3.24 1.63 25.04
N LEU A 428 -3.17 0.79 23.99
CA LEU A 428 -1.90 0.32 23.43
C LEU A 428 -1.25 1.32 22.47
N LEU A 429 -1.99 2.33 21.99
CA LEU A 429 -1.48 3.25 20.96
C LEU A 429 -0.25 4.02 21.44
N SER A 430 -0.27 4.56 22.65
CA SER A 430 0.87 5.28 23.22
C SER A 430 2.07 4.37 23.49
N GLN A 431 1.82 3.14 23.96
CA GLN A 431 2.87 2.15 24.15
C GLN A 431 3.56 1.78 22.83
N HIS A 432 2.78 1.59 21.76
CA HIS A 432 3.31 1.23 20.45
C HIS A 432 4.04 2.39 19.77
N LEU A 433 3.52 3.62 19.90
CA LEU A 433 4.20 4.83 19.46
C LEU A 433 5.49 5.07 20.25
N GLY A 434 5.50 4.81 21.56
CA GLY A 434 6.62 5.21 22.42
C GLY A 434 6.83 6.74 22.39
N SER A 435 8.05 7.19 22.70
CA SER A 435 8.36 8.62 22.66
C SER A 435 8.50 9.12 21.22
N CYS A 436 7.80 10.22 20.90
CA CYS A 436 7.83 10.87 19.60
C CYS A 436 8.19 12.35 19.77
N ASP A 437 9.02 12.90 18.89
CA ASP A 437 9.26 14.35 18.83
C ASP A 437 8.09 15.05 18.16
N ILE A 438 7.57 14.44 17.09
CA ILE A 438 6.43 14.91 16.32
C ILE A 438 5.36 13.82 16.33
N LEU A 439 4.12 14.19 16.66
CA LEU A 439 2.96 13.30 16.56
C LEU A 439 1.94 13.88 15.59
N ILE A 440 1.68 13.15 14.50
CA ILE A 440 0.65 13.49 13.52
C ILE A 440 -0.58 12.63 13.81
N THR A 441 -1.72 13.26 14.10
CA THR A 441 -2.95 12.53 14.44
C THR A 441 -4.09 12.88 13.50
N GLY A 442 -4.67 11.87 12.86
CA GLY A 442 -5.95 11.99 12.16
C GLY A 442 -7.08 12.11 13.17
N PHE A 443 -7.62 13.33 13.31
CA PHE A 443 -8.65 13.69 14.28
C PHE A 443 -10.00 13.01 13.97
N GLY A 444 -10.41 13.02 12.70
CA GLY A 444 -11.71 12.53 12.27
C GLY A 444 -12.85 13.45 12.70
N ASN A 445 -13.81 12.92 13.45
CA ASN A 445 -14.97 13.66 13.95
C ASN A 445 -15.06 13.62 15.48
N THR A 446 -15.99 14.38 16.05
CA THR A 446 -16.23 14.40 17.50
C THR A 446 -17.71 14.57 17.81
N SER A 447 -18.21 13.85 18.82
CA SER A 447 -19.57 14.02 19.34
C SER A 447 -19.54 14.92 20.59
N PRO A 448 -20.68 15.48 21.05
CA PRO A 448 -20.71 16.25 22.30
C PRO A 448 -20.17 15.50 23.52
N ASN A 449 -20.39 14.18 23.59
CA ASN A 449 -19.87 13.34 24.68
C ASN A 449 -18.37 13.11 24.58
N ASP A 450 -17.85 12.89 23.36
CA ASP A 450 -16.42 12.76 23.11
C ASP A 450 -15.69 14.09 23.34
N TYR A 451 -16.23 15.19 22.83
CA TYR A 451 -15.74 16.54 23.13
C TYR A 451 -15.78 16.84 24.62
N GLY A 452 -16.81 16.39 25.34
CA GLY A 452 -16.91 16.50 26.79
C GLY A 452 -16.02 15.53 27.59
N LYS A 453 -15.22 14.67 26.94
CA LYS A 453 -14.40 13.61 27.55
C LYS A 453 -15.21 12.63 28.42
N LEU A 454 -16.47 12.35 28.04
CA LEU A 454 -17.34 11.40 28.73
C LEU A 454 -17.21 9.98 28.16
N THR A 455 -17.09 9.87 26.83
CA THR A 455 -16.98 8.59 26.12
C THR A 455 -16.06 8.76 24.92
N TYR A 456 -15.12 7.86 24.71
CA TYR A 456 -14.28 7.87 23.50
C TYR A 456 -15.11 7.71 22.24
N ASN A 457 -14.69 8.38 21.18
CA ASN A 457 -15.20 8.14 19.83
C ASN A 457 -14.89 6.69 19.39
N GLU A 458 -15.87 6.03 18.78
CA GLU A 458 -15.79 4.61 18.40
C GLU A 458 -15.15 4.37 17.03
N THR A 459 -15.10 5.39 16.18
CA THR A 459 -14.65 5.28 14.78
C THR A 459 -13.30 5.96 14.57
N PHE A 460 -13.15 7.18 15.10
CA PHE A 460 -11.95 7.99 14.97
C PHE A 460 -11.38 8.33 16.33
N LEU A 461 -10.22 8.97 16.34
CA LEU A 461 -9.54 9.34 17.58
C LEU A 461 -10.39 10.36 18.37
N GLY A 462 -11.05 11.28 17.66
CA GLY A 462 -11.93 12.28 18.24
C GLY A 462 -11.19 13.20 19.21
N TYR A 463 -11.94 14.03 19.92
CA TYR A 463 -11.35 14.96 20.89
C TYR A 463 -10.74 14.20 22.07
N PHE A 464 -11.46 13.26 22.66
CA PHE A 464 -11.01 12.60 23.88
C PHE A 464 -9.78 11.73 23.62
N GLY A 465 -9.80 10.91 22.57
CA GLY A 465 -8.64 10.10 22.21
C GLY A 465 -7.42 10.93 21.84
N THR A 466 -7.62 12.07 21.17
CA THR A 466 -6.53 12.99 20.80
C THR A 466 -5.89 13.60 22.05
N TYR A 467 -6.72 14.03 22.99
CA TYR A 467 -6.26 14.57 24.28
C TYR A 467 -5.51 13.53 25.11
N THR A 468 -6.04 12.30 25.20
CA THR A 468 -5.38 11.21 25.94
C THR A 468 -4.02 10.86 25.32
N LEU A 469 -3.93 10.75 23.99
CA LEU A 469 -2.64 10.51 23.33
C LEU A 469 -1.64 11.65 23.55
N LEU A 470 -2.09 12.90 23.55
CA LEU A 470 -1.26 14.05 23.88
C LEU A 470 -0.67 13.95 25.29
N GLU A 471 -1.47 13.54 26.28
CA GLU A 471 -1.01 13.36 27.67
C GLU A 471 -0.06 12.18 27.84
N GLU A 472 -0.27 11.09 27.11
CA GLU A 472 0.54 9.87 27.21
C GLU A 472 1.86 9.97 26.43
N VAL A 473 1.85 10.52 25.22
CA VAL A 473 3.04 10.59 24.33
C VAL A 473 3.90 11.82 24.61
N LYS A 474 3.28 12.95 24.96
CA LYS A 474 3.93 14.25 25.23
C LYS A 474 4.94 14.68 24.14
N PRO A 475 4.52 14.78 22.87
CA PRO A 475 5.41 15.19 21.78
C PRO A 475 5.83 16.65 21.91
N ARG A 476 6.95 17.04 21.28
CA ARG A 476 7.34 18.47 21.18
C ARG A 476 6.38 19.23 20.26
N LEU A 477 5.93 18.57 19.19
CA LEU A 477 4.98 19.10 18.22
C LEU A 477 3.88 18.07 17.94
N MET A 478 2.62 18.47 18.10
CA MET A 478 1.47 17.69 17.69
C MET A 478 0.76 18.36 16.51
N LEU A 479 0.56 17.61 15.43
CA LEU A 479 -0.13 18.06 14.22
C LEU A 479 -1.47 17.32 14.11
N CYS A 480 -2.57 18.03 14.40
CA CYS A 480 -3.92 17.49 14.23
C CYS A 480 -4.34 17.64 12.77
N THR A 481 -4.58 16.55 12.07
CA THR A 481 -5.02 16.53 10.67
C THR A 481 -6.31 15.73 10.50
N GLU A 482 -6.76 15.54 9.27
CA GLU A 482 -7.93 14.74 8.92
C GLU A 482 -9.22 15.10 9.66
N PHE A 483 -9.51 16.39 9.79
CA PHE A 483 -10.79 16.83 10.33
C PHE A 483 -11.91 16.47 9.36
N ASN A 484 -13.01 15.93 9.87
CA ASN A 484 -14.24 15.74 9.10
C ASN A 484 -15.03 17.05 9.09
N GLY A 485 -15.72 17.31 7.99
CA GLY A 485 -16.55 18.51 7.88
C GLY A 485 -17.97 18.38 8.44
N GLN A 486 -18.31 17.26 9.09
CA GLN A 486 -19.67 16.96 9.55
C GLN A 486 -20.14 17.90 10.67
N GLU A 487 -19.24 18.25 11.59
CA GLU A 487 -19.52 19.10 12.76
C GLU A 487 -19.33 20.60 12.48
N GLY A 488 -19.07 20.97 11.22
CA GLY A 488 -18.60 22.30 10.88
C GLY A 488 -17.08 22.41 10.86
N ASP A 489 -16.57 23.62 10.61
CA ASP A 489 -15.14 23.91 10.72
C ASP A 489 -14.73 24.11 12.20
N VAL A 490 -14.38 23.00 12.84
CA VAL A 490 -14.00 22.93 14.27
C VAL A 490 -12.49 23.01 14.51
N ARG A 491 -11.66 23.09 13.45
CA ARG A 491 -10.20 22.92 13.48
C ARG A 491 -9.51 23.81 14.53
N LEU A 492 -9.80 25.11 14.48
CA LEU A 492 -9.18 26.11 15.37
C LEU A 492 -9.68 25.97 16.81
N GLU A 493 -10.98 25.72 17.01
CA GLU A 493 -11.58 25.64 18.36
C GLU A 493 -11.13 24.37 19.10
N VAL A 494 -11.06 23.23 18.39
CA VAL A 494 -10.54 21.98 18.94
C VAL A 494 -9.10 22.16 19.41
N VAL A 495 -8.22 22.69 18.57
CA VAL A 495 -6.80 22.86 18.94
C VAL A 495 -6.64 23.88 20.05
N LYS A 496 -7.40 24.98 20.02
CA LYS A 496 -7.40 25.96 21.11
C LYS A 496 -7.80 25.32 22.44
N LYS A 497 -8.83 24.49 22.46
CA LYS A 497 -9.26 23.79 23.66
C LYS A 497 -8.22 22.76 24.13
N LEU A 498 -7.62 21.97 23.23
CA LEU A 498 -6.54 21.03 23.56
C LEU A 498 -5.39 21.75 24.28
N ARG A 499 -4.94 22.89 23.74
CA ARG A 499 -3.89 23.72 24.35
C ARG A 499 -4.26 24.18 25.77
N ILE A 500 -5.46 24.76 25.93
CA ILE A 500 -5.92 25.28 27.23
C ILE A 500 -6.05 24.16 28.26
N GLU A 501 -6.69 23.05 27.91
CA GLU A 501 -6.88 21.93 28.83
C GLU A 501 -5.56 21.30 29.24
N TYR A 502 -4.64 21.09 28.29
CA TYR A 502 -3.33 20.52 28.59
C TYR A 502 -2.52 21.41 29.53
N GLN A 503 -2.51 22.73 29.27
CA GLN A 503 -1.83 23.71 30.14
C GLN A 503 -2.43 23.74 31.54
N ASN A 504 -3.75 23.66 31.66
CA ASN A 504 -4.44 23.64 32.96
C ASN A 504 -4.17 22.33 33.74
N ALA A 505 -4.08 21.20 33.04
CA ALA A 505 -3.76 19.90 33.65
C ALA A 505 -2.28 19.81 34.09
N ASN A 506 -1.38 20.52 33.40
CA ASN A 506 0.07 20.43 33.60
C ASN A 506 0.71 21.82 33.90
N PRO A 507 0.32 22.51 34.97
CA PRO A 507 0.78 23.89 35.24
C PRO A 507 2.27 24.01 35.58
N SER A 508 2.91 22.92 36.00
CA SER A 508 4.33 22.88 36.40
C SER A 508 5.25 22.35 35.30
N GLU A 509 4.72 21.99 34.13
CA GLU A 509 5.51 21.39 33.05
C GLU A 509 6.29 22.47 32.29
N THR A 510 7.61 22.34 32.24
CA THR A 510 8.51 23.33 31.63
C THR A 510 8.51 23.30 30.11
N THR A 511 8.15 22.14 29.53
CA THR A 511 8.13 21.88 28.10
C THR A 511 6.73 21.47 27.70
N ILE A 512 5.95 22.44 27.22
CA ILE A 512 4.57 22.24 26.79
C ILE A 512 4.61 21.86 25.30
N PRO A 513 3.91 20.77 24.88
CA PRO A 513 3.72 20.44 23.48
C PRO A 513 3.08 21.59 22.70
N GLU A 514 3.63 21.89 21.53
CA GLU A 514 3.00 22.82 20.60
C GLU A 514 2.01 22.05 19.72
N ILE A 515 0.75 22.46 19.73
CA ILE A 515 -0.34 21.72 19.07
C ILE A 515 -0.88 22.57 17.93
N LEU A 516 -0.81 22.12 16.68
CA LEU A 516 -1.28 22.86 15.51
C LEU A 516 -2.31 22.05 14.73
N PRO A 517 -3.37 22.68 14.18
CA PRO A 517 -4.13 22.06 13.10
C PRO A 517 -3.24 22.04 11.84
N ALA A 518 -3.33 20.96 11.08
CA ALA A 518 -2.42 20.66 9.98
C ALA A 518 -3.19 20.24 8.72
N GLU A 519 -3.00 21.01 7.66
CA GLU A 519 -3.59 20.85 6.34
C GLU A 519 -2.60 21.23 5.23
N ASP A 520 -3.03 21.09 3.98
CA ASP A 520 -2.30 21.51 2.79
C ASP A 520 -1.68 22.90 2.96
N GLY A 521 -0.39 22.98 2.66
CA GLY A 521 0.43 24.18 2.82
C GLY A 521 1.16 24.32 4.14
N LEU A 522 0.96 23.42 5.13
CA LEU A 522 1.85 23.34 6.29
C LEU A 522 3.17 22.67 5.90
N PHE A 523 4.28 23.37 6.13
CA PHE A 523 5.63 22.84 6.03
C PHE A 523 6.35 22.96 7.38
N THR A 524 6.99 21.87 7.80
CA THR A 524 7.84 21.81 9.00
C THR A 524 9.27 21.45 8.60
N ASP A 525 10.24 22.23 9.07
CA ASP A 525 11.66 21.88 9.03
C ASP A 525 11.97 20.89 10.15
N LEU A 526 12.42 19.69 9.81
CA LEU A 526 12.61 18.59 10.76
C LEU A 526 13.88 18.70 11.61
N ASN A 527 14.85 19.54 11.21
CA ASN A 527 16.06 19.77 12.01
C ASN A 527 15.79 20.76 13.14
N THR A 528 15.00 21.79 12.87
CA THR A 528 14.74 22.90 13.79
C THR A 528 13.36 22.83 14.45
N LEU A 529 12.45 22.01 13.90
CA LEU A 529 11.02 21.98 14.21
C LEU A 529 10.31 23.32 13.95
N GLN A 530 10.86 24.16 13.08
CA GLN A 530 10.25 25.43 12.70
C GLN A 530 9.19 25.25 11.61
N ILE A 531 8.17 26.10 11.62
CA ILE A 531 7.08 26.11 10.62
C ILE A 531 7.34 27.21 9.60
N GLU A 532 7.17 26.92 8.32
CA GLU A 532 7.24 27.96 7.29
C GLU A 532 6.00 28.86 7.31
N CYS A 533 6.24 30.17 7.36
CA CYS A 533 5.19 31.17 7.25
C CYS A 533 4.56 31.14 5.84
N SER A 534 3.23 31.07 5.77
CA SER A 534 2.49 30.95 4.51
C SER A 534 2.68 32.15 3.56
N VAL A 535 2.97 33.34 4.09
CA VAL A 535 3.05 34.58 3.29
C VAL A 535 4.47 34.88 2.80
N ASN A 536 5.43 34.97 3.72
CA ASN A 536 6.79 35.43 3.42
C ASN A 536 7.81 34.28 3.33
N LYS A 537 7.38 33.03 3.56
CA LYS A 537 8.22 31.83 3.46
C LYS A 537 9.39 31.75 4.45
N THR A 538 9.39 32.57 5.50
CA THR A 538 10.38 32.49 6.59
C THR A 538 10.04 31.39 7.58
N LEU A 539 11.05 30.74 8.15
CA LEU A 539 10.86 29.77 9.23
C LEU A 539 10.53 30.47 10.55
N LEU A 540 9.52 29.97 11.26
CA LEU A 540 9.00 30.48 12.51
C LEU A 540 9.22 29.46 13.63
N ASP A 541 9.63 29.94 14.80
CA ASP A 541 9.63 29.12 16.00
C ASP A 541 8.19 28.74 16.37
N LEU A 542 7.99 27.52 16.89
CA LEU A 542 6.66 26.97 17.16
C LEU A 542 5.77 27.89 17.99
N LYS A 543 6.36 28.57 18.99
CA LYS A 543 5.66 29.50 19.91
C LYS A 543 5.15 30.76 19.22
N ASP A 544 5.74 31.13 18.09
CA ASP A 544 5.40 32.35 17.34
C ASP A 544 4.38 32.10 16.23
N VAL A 545 4.01 30.83 16.00
CA VAL A 545 3.06 30.43 14.96
C VAL A 545 1.63 30.74 15.40
N VAL A 546 0.99 31.62 14.64
CA VAL A 546 -0.45 31.89 14.72
C VAL A 546 -1.12 31.28 13.51
N VAL A 547 -2.12 30.43 13.75
CA VAL A 547 -2.91 29.83 12.68
C VAL A 547 -4.19 30.62 12.49
N VAL A 548 -4.41 31.07 11.25
CA VAL A 548 -5.63 31.75 10.85
C VAL A 548 -6.30 30.97 9.74
N ARG A 549 -7.62 31.13 9.62
CA ARG A 549 -8.38 30.63 8.47
C ARG A 549 -8.78 31.78 7.57
N THR A 550 -8.98 31.48 6.30
CA THR A 550 -9.60 32.43 5.35
C THR A 550 -11.06 32.73 5.75
N LYS A 551 -11.66 33.74 5.10
CA LYS A 551 -13.03 34.19 5.40
C LYS A 551 -14.10 33.12 5.12
N ASP A 552 -13.81 32.21 4.19
CA ASP A 552 -14.72 31.14 3.84
C ASP A 552 -14.78 30.11 4.99
N PRO A 553 -15.97 29.75 5.48
CA PRO A 553 -16.09 28.58 6.34
C PRO A 553 -15.45 27.40 5.63
N PHE A 554 -14.58 26.68 6.33
CA PHE A 554 -13.80 25.57 5.79
C PHE A 554 -12.65 25.95 4.83
N GLY A 555 -12.34 27.24 4.68
CA GLY A 555 -11.26 27.65 3.81
C GLY A 555 -9.86 27.27 4.34
N ALA A 556 -8.85 27.47 3.50
CA ALA A 556 -7.47 27.09 3.80
C ALA A 556 -6.93 27.75 5.08
N LEU A 557 -6.10 27.00 5.80
CA LEU A 557 -5.35 27.50 6.94
C LEU A 557 -4.08 28.23 6.48
N GLN A 558 -3.71 29.27 7.20
CA GLN A 558 -2.46 29.99 7.02
C GLN A 558 -1.70 30.03 8.34
N TYR A 559 -0.39 29.83 8.26
CA TYR A 559 0.54 29.79 9.37
C TYR A 559 1.36 31.08 9.32
N LEU A 560 1.10 31.99 10.25
CA LEU A 560 1.64 33.35 10.23
C LEU A 560 2.45 33.62 11.50
N SER A 561 3.39 34.55 11.41
CA SER A 561 3.95 35.16 12.62
C SER A 561 2.97 36.18 13.18
N SER A 562 2.95 36.35 14.51
CA SER A 562 2.22 37.41 15.20
C SER A 562 2.41 38.81 14.61
N LYS A 563 3.57 39.08 13.98
CA LYS A 563 3.90 40.35 13.31
C LYS A 563 3.07 40.63 12.05
N HIS A 564 2.47 39.61 11.43
CA HIS A 564 1.68 39.74 10.19
C HIS A 564 0.17 39.86 10.45
N LEU A 565 -0.26 39.88 11.71
CA LEU A 565 -1.66 40.05 12.11
C LEU A 565 -2.06 41.52 12.29
N LEU A 566 -1.11 42.44 12.15
CA LEU A 566 -1.25 43.89 12.35
C LEU A 566 -1.53 44.63 11.04
#